data_AF-A0A438C6S0-F1
#
_entry.id   AF-A0A438C6S0-F1
#
_cell.length_a   1.000
_cell.length_b   1.000
_cell.length_c   1.000
_cell.angle_alpha   90.00
_cell.angle_beta   90.00
_cell.angle_gamma   90.00
#
_symmetry.space_group_name_H-M   'P 1'
#
loop_
_entity.id
_entity.type
_entity.pdbx_description
1 polymer ?
#
loop_
_entity_poly.entity_id
_entity_poly.type
_entity_poly.pdbx_seq_one_letter_code
_entity_poly.pdbx_strand_id
1 'polypeptide(L)'
;MSLNVYLMPDYLTLLICIELQKRWPTTLVLLITPPPIDEEGRLRNPYVENPMGLPERTNEAAGAYAKACVDVAGECGGPVVDIWTKMQHISDWPRVCLSDGLHLTQSGNKIVFEEVVARLREEGISLETLLVDLPHIAEIDPNDPLKSFS
;
A
#
# COMPACT_ATOMS: atom_id res chain seq x y z
N MET A 1 26.59 -0.61 -22.24
CA MET A 1 25.86 -1.89 -22.07
C MET A 1 24.74 -1.60 -21.10
N SER A 2 23.61 -1.14 -21.62
CA SER A 2 22.45 -0.73 -20.84
C SER A 2 21.80 -1.99 -20.29
N LEU A 3 21.90 -2.20 -18.98
CA LEU A 3 21.05 -3.15 -18.28
C LEU A 3 19.62 -2.64 -18.46
N ASN A 4 18.92 -3.23 -19.42
CA ASN A 4 17.46 -3.25 -19.42
C ASN A 4 17.06 -3.74 -18.03
N VAL A 5 16.54 -2.83 -17.21
CA VAL A 5 15.80 -3.17 -16.01
C VAL A 5 14.67 -4.06 -16.51
N TYR A 6 14.76 -5.34 -16.19
CA TYR A 6 13.79 -6.35 -16.59
C TYR A 6 12.40 -5.83 -16.23
N LEU A 7 11.51 -5.79 -17.23
CA LEU A 7 10.07 -5.77 -17.07
C LEU A 7 9.67 -6.97 -16.19
N MET A 8 9.66 -6.79 -14.86
CA MET A 8 9.08 -7.74 -13.90
C MET A 8 8.38 -7.03 -12.71
N PRO A 9 7.29 -6.28 -12.91
CA PRO A 9 6.32 -6.03 -11.84
C PRO A 9 5.13 -6.99 -11.91
N ASP A 10 4.50 -7.07 -13.07
CA ASP A 10 3.10 -7.49 -13.21
C ASP A 10 2.93 -8.97 -12.86
N TYR A 11 3.80 -9.84 -13.39
CA TYR A 11 3.74 -11.28 -13.16
C TYR A 11 3.97 -11.67 -11.71
N LEU A 12 4.84 -10.96 -10.98
CA LEU A 12 5.13 -11.29 -9.59
C LEU A 12 3.96 -10.89 -8.69
N THR A 13 3.42 -9.69 -8.86
CA THR A 13 2.24 -9.24 -8.11
C THR A 13 1.05 -10.15 -8.38
N LEU A 14 0.81 -10.52 -9.64
CA LEU A 14 -0.23 -11.46 -10.02
C LEU A 14 -0.02 -12.84 -9.37
N LEU A 15 1.21 -13.37 -9.40
CA LEU A 15 1.53 -14.65 -8.77
C LEU A 15 1.28 -14.60 -7.26
N ILE A 16 1.68 -13.52 -6.58
CA ILE A 16 1.43 -13.35 -5.14
C ILE A 16 -0.08 -13.37 -4.87
N CYS A 17 -0.89 -12.60 -5.61
CA CYS A 17 -2.34 -12.60 -5.45
C CYS A 17 -2.93 -13.99 -5.62
N ILE A 18 -2.54 -14.69 -6.70
CA ILE A 18 -3.01 -16.05 -6.99
C ILE A 18 -2.63 -17.02 -5.87
N GLU A 19 -1.39 -16.99 -5.39
CA GLU A 19 -0.94 -17.91 -4.34
C GLU A 19 -1.58 -17.60 -2.98
N LEU A 20 -1.79 -16.32 -2.64
CA LEU A 20 -2.53 -15.93 -1.43
C LEU A 20 -3.99 -16.42 -1.49
N GLN A 21 -4.68 -16.19 -2.61
CA GLN A 21 -6.07 -16.61 -2.80
C GLN A 21 -6.21 -18.14 -2.82
N LYS A 22 -5.27 -18.87 -3.44
CA LYS A 22 -5.24 -20.34 -3.40
C LYS A 22 -5.05 -20.85 -1.98
N ARG A 23 -4.14 -20.25 -1.22
CA ARG A 23 -3.79 -20.70 0.14
C ARG A 23 -4.84 -20.34 1.16
N TRP A 24 -5.45 -19.16 1.04
CA TRP A 24 -6.48 -18.64 1.93
C TRP A 24 -7.66 -18.09 1.12
N PRO A 25 -8.59 -18.96 0.67
CA PRO A 25 -9.68 -18.58 -0.24
C PRO A 25 -10.66 -17.54 0.31
N THR A 26 -10.70 -17.36 1.63
CA THR A 26 -11.57 -16.39 2.32
C THR A 26 -10.84 -15.11 2.71
N THR A 27 -9.54 -15.00 2.46
CA THR A 27 -8.76 -13.80 2.80
C THR A 27 -8.97 -12.72 1.74
N LEU A 28 -9.31 -11.52 2.19
CA LEU A 28 -9.31 -10.33 1.34
C LEU A 28 -7.86 -9.93 1.02
N VAL A 29 -7.53 -9.88 -0.27
CA VAL A 29 -6.24 -9.35 -0.75
C VAL A 29 -6.48 -7.96 -1.34
N LEU A 30 -6.07 -6.93 -0.60
CA LEU A 30 -6.13 -5.53 -1.04
C LEU A 30 -4.79 -5.10 -1.63
N LEU A 31 -4.79 -4.67 -2.88
CA LEU A 31 -3.61 -4.08 -3.50
C LEU A 31 -3.54 -2.57 -3.28
N ILE A 32 -2.33 -2.05 -3.12
CA ILE A 32 -2.06 -0.62 -2.96
C ILE A 32 -0.96 -0.27 -3.97
N THR A 33 -1.23 0.70 -4.84
CA THR A 33 -0.22 1.14 -5.83
C THR A 33 0.95 1.82 -5.12
N PRO A 34 2.16 1.83 -5.71
CA PRO A 34 3.21 2.72 -5.21
C PRO A 34 2.74 4.19 -5.22
N PRO A 35 3.23 5.04 -4.30
CA PRO A 35 3.00 6.49 -4.36
C PRO A 35 3.77 7.12 -5.53
N PRO A 36 3.44 8.37 -5.92
CA PRO A 36 4.25 9.11 -6.89
C PRO A 36 5.66 9.41 -6.33
N ILE A 37 6.61 9.68 -7.22
CA ILE A 37 8.00 9.99 -6.88
C ILE A 37 8.31 11.46 -7.16
N ASP A 38 8.88 12.17 -6.19
CA ASP A 38 9.47 13.49 -6.43
C ASP A 38 10.92 13.32 -6.89
N GLU A 39 11.13 13.42 -8.20
CA GLU A 39 12.45 13.26 -8.82
C GLU A 39 13.44 14.33 -8.35
N GLU A 40 13.00 15.57 -8.11
CA GLU A 40 13.88 16.60 -7.56
C GLU A 40 14.26 16.30 -6.11
N GLY A 41 13.30 15.80 -5.31
CA GLY A 41 13.54 15.26 -3.98
C GLY A 41 14.56 14.12 -4.01
N ARG A 42 14.53 13.28 -5.06
CA ARG A 42 15.49 12.19 -5.27
C ARG A 42 16.89 12.64 -5.66
N LEU A 43 17.00 13.68 -6.45
CA LEU A 43 18.28 14.33 -6.70
C LEU A 43 18.88 14.95 -5.43
N ARG A 44 18.06 15.49 -4.53
CA ARG A 44 18.52 16.10 -3.27
C ARG A 44 18.88 15.06 -2.19
N ASN A 45 18.21 13.91 -2.16
CA ASN A 45 18.41 12.89 -1.13
C ASN A 45 18.66 11.50 -1.73
N PRO A 46 19.67 11.33 -2.60
CA PRO A 46 19.85 10.09 -3.34
C PRO A 46 20.13 8.91 -2.39
N TYR A 47 19.67 7.71 -2.77
CA TYR A 47 19.86 6.50 -1.95
C TYR A 47 21.35 6.13 -1.77
N VAL A 48 22.17 6.40 -2.78
CA VAL A 48 23.62 6.19 -2.82
C VAL A 48 24.29 7.38 -3.52
N GLU A 49 25.62 7.43 -3.55
CA GLU A 49 26.34 8.43 -4.35
C GLU A 49 25.80 8.50 -5.79
N ASN A 50 25.45 9.70 -6.23
CA ASN A 50 24.83 9.94 -7.53
C ASN A 50 25.71 10.84 -8.42
N PRO A 51 26.82 10.32 -8.95
CA PRO A 51 27.73 11.11 -9.79
C PRO A 51 27.10 11.54 -11.12
N MET A 52 26.05 10.85 -11.56
CA MET A 52 25.34 11.14 -12.80
C MET A 52 24.36 12.32 -12.66
N GLY A 53 23.95 12.65 -11.43
CA GLY A 53 22.97 13.71 -11.18
C GLY A 53 21.59 13.43 -11.80
N LEU A 54 21.24 12.15 -11.98
CA LEU A 54 19.94 11.72 -12.51
C LEU A 54 19.13 11.03 -11.39
N PRO A 55 17.80 11.20 -11.34
CA PRO A 55 17.00 10.55 -10.31
C PRO A 55 17.06 9.02 -10.48
N GLU A 56 17.32 8.30 -9.40
CA GLU A 56 17.44 6.82 -9.44
C GLU A 56 16.07 6.12 -9.55
N ARG A 57 14.98 6.87 -9.35
CA ARG A 57 13.59 6.47 -9.52
C ARG A 57 12.84 7.61 -10.20
N THR A 58 11.97 7.29 -11.14
CA THR A 58 11.14 8.28 -11.84
C THR A 58 9.67 8.13 -11.49
N ASN A 59 8.93 9.23 -11.58
CA ASN A 59 7.48 9.21 -11.38
C ASN A 59 6.78 8.46 -12.52
N GLU A 60 7.33 8.52 -13.73
CA GLU A 60 6.86 7.76 -14.89
C GLU A 60 6.94 6.25 -14.63
N ALA A 61 8.09 5.76 -14.12
CA ALA A 61 8.22 4.35 -13.75
C ALA A 61 7.24 3.97 -12.65
N ALA A 62 7.11 4.79 -11.59
CA ALA A 62 6.13 4.55 -10.54
C ALA A 62 4.69 4.45 -11.09
N GLY A 63 4.34 5.30 -12.07
CA GLY A 63 3.05 5.28 -12.75
C GLY A 63 2.82 4.00 -13.56
N ALA A 64 3.84 3.49 -14.26
CA ALA A 64 3.75 2.21 -14.95
C ALA A 64 3.47 1.04 -13.98
N TYR A 65 4.16 1.02 -12.83
CA TYR A 65 3.91 0.02 -11.78
C TYR A 65 2.53 0.19 -11.12
N ALA A 66 2.07 1.43 -10.93
CA ALA A 66 0.74 1.71 -10.41
C ALA A 66 -0.36 1.19 -11.35
N LYS A 67 -0.21 1.44 -12.66
CA LYS A 67 -1.11 0.90 -13.67
C LYS A 67 -1.15 -0.63 -13.65
N ALA A 68 0.01 -1.28 -13.64
CA ALA A 68 0.08 -2.74 -13.56
C ALA A 68 -0.59 -3.30 -12.30
N CYS A 69 -0.41 -2.65 -11.15
CA CYS A 69 -1.05 -3.04 -9.90
C CYS A 69 -2.58 -2.96 -9.99
N VAL A 70 -3.13 -1.93 -10.62
CA VAL A 70 -4.57 -1.79 -10.88
C VAL A 70 -5.07 -2.88 -11.84
N ASP A 71 -4.34 -3.13 -12.92
CA ASP A 71 -4.70 -4.16 -13.90
C ASP A 71 -4.74 -5.56 -13.24
N VAL A 72 -3.72 -5.90 -12.44
CA VAL A 72 -3.66 -7.17 -11.68
C VAL A 72 -4.81 -7.29 -10.67
N ALA A 73 -5.18 -6.21 -9.97
CA ALA A 73 -6.34 -6.24 -9.09
C ALA A 73 -7.62 -6.61 -9.85
N GLY A 74 -7.80 -6.03 -11.05
CA GLY A 74 -8.89 -6.36 -11.95
C GLY A 74 -8.88 -7.82 -12.40
N GLU A 75 -7.72 -8.35 -12.78
CA GLU A 75 -7.56 -9.76 -13.18
C GLU A 75 -7.87 -10.74 -12.03
N CYS A 76 -7.47 -10.40 -10.80
CA CYS A 76 -7.72 -11.21 -9.61
C CYS A 76 -9.12 -11.00 -9.02
N GLY A 77 -9.92 -10.08 -9.57
CA GLY A 77 -11.22 -9.69 -9.03
C GLY A 77 -11.16 -9.11 -7.61
N GLY A 78 -10.03 -8.48 -7.25
CA GLY A 78 -9.76 -7.95 -5.92
C GLY A 78 -9.79 -6.41 -5.86
N PRO A 79 -9.91 -5.83 -4.67
CA PRO A 79 -9.89 -4.38 -4.50
C PRO A 79 -8.48 -3.79 -4.67
N VAL A 80 -8.43 -2.51 -5.05
CA VAL A 80 -7.20 -1.73 -5.17
C VAL A 80 -7.36 -0.29 -4.68
N VAL A 81 -6.32 0.24 -4.04
CA VAL A 81 -6.17 1.65 -3.70
C VAL A 81 -5.10 2.28 -4.57
N ASP A 82 -5.50 3.20 -5.46
CA ASP A 82 -4.61 3.96 -6.34
C ASP A 82 -4.08 5.22 -5.66
N ILE A 83 -3.01 5.05 -4.88
CA ILE A 83 -2.30 6.13 -4.20
C ILE A 83 -1.53 7.01 -5.19
N TRP A 84 -1.04 6.43 -6.30
CA TRP A 84 -0.27 7.16 -7.30
C TRP A 84 -1.08 8.32 -7.89
N THR A 85 -2.30 8.02 -8.33
CA THR A 85 -3.22 9.03 -8.87
C THR A 85 -3.73 9.96 -7.78
N LYS A 86 -4.14 9.42 -6.62
CA LYS A 86 -4.77 10.23 -5.55
C LYS A 86 -3.85 11.31 -5.00
N MET A 87 -2.59 10.99 -4.70
CA MET A 87 -1.66 11.99 -4.16
C MET A 87 -1.42 13.12 -5.15
N GLN A 88 -1.35 12.84 -6.45
CA GLN A 88 -1.07 13.86 -7.47
C GLN A 88 -2.20 14.87 -7.68
N HIS A 89 -3.41 14.59 -7.20
CA HIS A 89 -4.50 15.57 -7.16
C HIS A 89 -4.36 16.60 -6.03
N ILE A 90 -3.39 16.41 -5.12
CA ILE A 90 -3.13 17.34 -4.02
C ILE A 90 -2.20 18.45 -4.51
N SER A 91 -2.56 19.70 -4.22
CA SER A 91 -1.70 20.84 -4.51
C SER A 91 -0.37 20.72 -3.73
N ASP A 92 0.75 20.89 -4.43
CA ASP A 92 2.09 20.72 -3.85
C ASP A 92 2.31 19.33 -3.20
N TRP A 93 1.71 18.28 -3.80
CA TRP A 93 1.86 16.91 -3.31
C TRP A 93 3.31 16.46 -3.07
N PRO A 94 4.35 16.86 -3.84
CA PRO A 94 5.71 16.41 -3.58
C PRO A 94 6.17 16.77 -2.17
N ARG A 95 5.96 18.03 -1.78
CA ARG A 95 6.37 18.56 -0.48
C ARG A 95 5.39 18.20 0.64
N VAL A 96 4.10 18.13 0.33
CA VAL A 96 3.07 17.81 1.32
C VAL A 96 3.10 16.33 1.67
N CYS A 97 3.22 15.45 0.68
CA CYS A 97 3.06 14.01 0.85
C CYS A 97 4.39 13.27 1.08
N LEU A 98 5.52 13.79 0.60
CA LEU A 98 6.83 13.12 0.69
C LEU A 98 7.85 13.91 1.50
N SER A 99 8.66 13.22 2.30
CA SER A 99 9.68 13.84 3.17
C SER A 99 11.02 14.03 2.48
N ASP A 100 11.41 13.06 1.66
CA ASP A 100 12.67 13.05 0.93
C ASP A 100 12.46 12.84 -0.57
N GLY A 101 11.21 12.81 -1.04
CA GLY A 101 10.83 12.48 -2.40
C GLY A 101 10.57 11.00 -2.69
N LEU A 102 10.58 10.16 -1.64
CA LEU A 102 10.16 8.76 -1.68
C LEU A 102 9.28 8.38 -0.48
N HIS A 103 9.74 8.66 0.74
CA HIS A 103 9.06 8.28 1.98
C HIS A 103 7.92 9.25 2.29
N LEU A 104 6.81 8.70 2.80
CA LEU A 104 5.62 9.47 3.11
C LEU A 104 5.83 10.35 4.37
N THR A 105 5.35 11.59 4.31
CA THR A 105 5.17 12.44 5.50
C THR A 105 4.02 11.93 6.37
N GLN A 106 3.77 12.58 7.51
CA GLN A 106 2.55 12.34 8.28
C GLN A 106 1.29 12.57 7.43
N SER A 107 1.24 13.64 6.63
CA SER A 107 0.13 13.91 5.72
C SER A 107 0.00 12.86 4.63
N GLY A 108 1.12 12.43 4.03
CA GLY A 108 1.15 11.33 3.06
C GLY A 108 0.60 10.02 3.63
N ASN A 109 1.03 9.64 4.84
CA ASN A 109 0.52 8.45 5.52
C ASN A 109 -0.97 8.56 5.89
N LYS A 110 -1.44 9.76 6.26
CA LYS A 110 -2.85 9.99 6.56
C LYS A 110 -3.74 9.70 5.34
N ILE A 111 -3.32 10.13 4.15
CA ILE A 111 -4.04 9.85 2.89
C ILE A 111 -4.12 8.34 2.66
N VAL A 112 -2.99 7.63 2.76
CA VAL A 112 -2.98 6.16 2.58
C VAL A 112 -3.91 5.48 3.58
N PHE A 113 -3.87 5.89 4.84
CA PHE A 113 -4.75 5.35 5.89
C PHE A 113 -6.22 5.55 5.57
N GLU A 114 -6.63 6.78 5.24
CA GLU A 114 -8.03 7.11 4.96
C GLU A 114 -8.57 6.31 3.77
N GLU A 115 -7.76 6.16 2.72
CA GLU A 115 -8.13 5.42 1.52
C GLU A 115 -8.19 3.90 1.73
N VAL A 116 -7.24 3.34 2.47
CA VAL A 116 -7.24 1.91 2.83
C VAL A 116 -8.44 1.58 3.73
N VAL A 117 -8.71 2.40 4.74
CA VAL A 117 -9.86 2.18 5.65
C VAL A 117 -11.18 2.31 4.90
N ALA A 118 -11.30 3.30 4.01
CA ALA A 118 -12.49 3.46 3.18
C ALA A 118 -12.71 2.22 2.30
N ARG A 119 -11.67 1.74 1.62
CA ARG A 119 -11.77 0.55 0.77
C ARG A 119 -12.06 -0.72 1.56
N LEU A 120 -11.42 -0.92 2.71
CA LEU A 120 -11.73 -2.07 3.59
C LEU A 120 -13.20 -2.07 4.03
N ARG A 121 -13.76 -0.89 4.33
CA ARG A 121 -15.18 -0.75 4.69
C ARG A 121 -16.11 -1.13 3.54
N GLU A 122 -15.78 -0.76 2.31
CA GLU A 122 -16.53 -1.16 1.10
C GLU A 122 -16.53 -2.69 0.93
N GLU A 123 -15.47 -3.36 1.36
CA GLU A 123 -15.33 -4.83 1.38
C GLU A 123 -15.92 -5.49 2.65
N GLY A 124 -16.64 -4.72 3.48
CA GLY A 124 -17.30 -5.22 4.70
C GLY A 124 -16.40 -5.39 5.92
N ILE A 125 -15.14 -4.95 5.85
CA ILE A 125 -14.19 -4.95 6.97
C ILE A 125 -14.18 -3.56 7.62
N SER A 126 -14.70 -3.47 8.83
CA SER A 126 -14.84 -2.24 9.60
C SER A 126 -14.63 -2.52 11.08
N LEU A 127 -14.41 -1.48 11.89
CA LEU A 127 -14.24 -1.64 13.33
C LEU A 127 -15.48 -2.28 13.98
N GLU A 128 -16.66 -2.04 13.40
CA GLU A 128 -17.94 -2.56 13.87
C GLU A 128 -18.18 -4.02 13.46
N THR A 129 -17.52 -4.50 12.39
CA THR A 129 -17.66 -5.87 11.89
C THR A 129 -16.52 -6.80 12.31
N LEU A 130 -15.39 -6.24 12.75
CA LEU A 130 -14.28 -7.03 13.28
C LEU A 130 -14.66 -7.66 14.62
N LEU A 131 -14.47 -8.97 14.72
CA LEU A 131 -14.62 -9.69 15.97
C LEU A 131 -13.46 -9.32 16.90
N VAL A 132 -13.77 -9.16 18.18
CA VAL A 132 -12.73 -9.02 19.20
C VAL A 132 -12.14 -10.40 19.45
N ASP A 133 -10.82 -10.55 19.29
CA ASP A 133 -10.15 -11.84 19.46
C ASP A 133 -10.25 -12.40 20.88
N LEU A 134 -10.45 -11.52 21.86
CA LEU A 134 -10.48 -11.83 23.29
C LEU A 134 -11.63 -11.09 23.99
N PRO A 135 -12.18 -11.64 25.09
CA PRO A 135 -13.17 -10.93 25.89
C PRO A 135 -12.64 -9.59 26.39
N HIS A 136 -13.55 -8.62 26.57
CA HIS A 136 -13.16 -7.36 27.21
C HIS A 136 -12.73 -7.63 28.66
N ILE A 137 -11.69 -6.95 29.17
CA ILE A 137 -11.14 -7.25 30.51
C ILE A 137 -12.19 -7.13 31.63
N ALA A 138 -13.17 -6.22 31.47
CA ALA A 138 -14.26 -6.07 32.43
C ALA A 138 -15.27 -7.23 32.43
N GLU A 139 -15.22 -8.10 31.42
CA GLU A 139 -16.07 -9.29 31.25
C GLU A 139 -15.34 -10.58 31.69
N ILE A 140 -14.10 -10.46 32.16
CA ILE A 140 -13.33 -11.58 32.73
C ILE A 140 -13.67 -11.71 34.21
N ASP A 141 -14.24 -12.85 34.61
CA ASP A 141 -14.42 -13.17 36.03
C ASP A 141 -13.05 -13.40 36.68
N PRO A 142 -12.61 -12.58 37.65
CA PRO A 142 -11.30 -12.75 38.27
C PRO A 142 -11.17 -14.07 39.05
N ASN A 143 -12.29 -14.70 39.43
CA ASN A 143 -12.29 -15.99 40.13
C ASN A 143 -12.40 -17.18 39.17
N ASP A 144 -12.81 -16.98 37.92
CA ASP A 144 -12.88 -18.00 36.89
C ASP A 144 -12.57 -17.43 35.48
N PRO A 145 -11.33 -16.97 35.25
CA PRO A 145 -10.99 -16.21 34.04
C PRO A 145 -11.05 -17.05 32.77
N LEU A 146 -10.82 -18.37 32.87
CA LEU A 146 -10.79 -19.28 31.71
C LEU A 146 -12.16 -19.40 31.02
N LYS A 147 -13.24 -19.21 31.76
CA LYS A 147 -14.61 -19.27 31.23
C LYS A 147 -14.91 -18.14 30.23
N SER A 148 -14.17 -17.04 30.28
CA SER A 148 -14.37 -15.92 29.36
C SER A 148 -13.69 -16.12 28.00
N PHE A 149 -12.88 -17.18 27.82
CA PHE A 149 -12.12 -17.47 26.59
C PHE A 149 -12.65 -18.69 25.80
N SER A 150 -13.82 -19.23 26.18
CA SER A 150 -14.45 -20.41 25.56
C SER A 150 -15.49 -20.07 24.52
#